data_AF-A0A9E3E8Q4-F1
#
_entry.id   AF-A0A9E3E8Q4-F1
#
_cell.length_a   1.000
_cell.length_b   1.000
_cell.length_c   1.000
_cell.angle_alpha   90.00
_cell.angle_beta   90.00
_cell.angle_gamma   90.00
#
_symmetry.space_group_name_H-M   'P 1'
#
loop_
_entity.id
_entity.type
_entity.pdbx_description
1 polymer ?
#
loop_
_entity_poly.entity_id
_entity_poly.type
_entity_poly.pdbx_seq_one_letter_code
_entity_poly.pdbx_strand_id
1 'polypeptide(L)'
;MHFKGCGTALVTPFRADTSVDEDALSALVTWQVDSGVDFLVAAGTTAETPTLSHDEWLRVIDLVIEVAAGRVPVVAGATSNSTQAAVEKAKELAMRPGVDAILTASPYYNKPTQEGQYRHFKSIADVADKPVLLYNVPGRTGANIEPGTLARLAEVANIRGVKEACGNMSQIADVFHAVPEDFMVFSGDDALTLPVMALGGVGVISVASNEIPREMTEMTRAALHNDWHTARRIHRKYLPLMQANFLETNPLPVKAVLAMMGKIQENYRLPLLPMKRDTRARLQRIAAEAGLVTKAAPVSAHDTGFYIYENWHAGPHKTVLHRATCGQCNSGRGRPAGHDANHARWHGPYATLSEAREISQFMTGVLIRSECKCI
;
A
#
# COMPACT_ATOMS: atom_id res chain seq x y z
N MET A 1 14.46 -16.85 17.03
CA MET A 1 13.19 -16.89 16.26
C MET A 1 13.53 -16.60 14.80
N HIS A 2 13.00 -17.37 13.86
CA HIS A 2 13.34 -17.23 12.44
C HIS A 2 12.04 -17.01 11.65
N PHE A 3 11.85 -15.79 11.14
CA PHE A 3 10.73 -15.44 10.26
C PHE A 3 11.08 -15.87 8.84
N LYS A 4 10.12 -16.42 8.09
CA LYS A 4 10.29 -16.76 6.67
C LYS A 4 8.93 -16.77 5.98
N GLY A 5 8.93 -16.71 4.66
CA GLY A 5 7.71 -16.75 3.85
C GLY A 5 7.11 -15.37 3.59
N CYS A 6 5.79 -15.26 3.57
CA CYS A 6 5.06 -14.03 3.25
C CYS A 6 4.65 -13.28 4.52
N GLY A 7 5.21 -12.09 4.72
CA GLY A 7 4.78 -11.13 5.73
C GLY A 7 3.95 -10.00 5.13
N THR A 8 2.73 -9.77 5.62
CA THR A 8 1.89 -8.69 5.09
C THR A 8 2.23 -7.35 5.74
N ALA A 9 2.69 -6.38 4.95
CA ALA A 9 2.78 -4.98 5.39
C ALA A 9 1.39 -4.35 5.41
N LEU A 10 0.69 -4.48 6.54
CA LEU A 10 -0.72 -4.11 6.67
C LEU A 10 -0.96 -2.63 6.37
N VAL A 11 -2.07 -2.34 5.70
CA VAL A 11 -2.66 -1.00 5.62
C VAL A 11 -3.32 -0.62 6.95
N THR A 12 -3.48 0.68 7.22
CA THR A 12 -4.39 1.18 8.26
C THR A 12 -5.66 1.70 7.58
N PRO A 13 -6.82 1.04 7.75
CA PRO A 13 -8.09 1.55 7.25
C PRO A 13 -8.55 2.76 8.09
N PHE A 14 -9.18 3.72 7.42
CA PHE A 14 -9.70 4.93 8.06
C PHE A 14 -11.19 5.11 7.75
N ARG A 15 -11.92 5.62 8.73
CA ARG A 15 -13.31 6.07 8.58
C ARG A 15 -13.37 7.40 7.83
N ALA A 16 -14.57 7.82 7.45
CA ALA A 16 -14.79 9.07 6.71
C ALA A 16 -14.32 10.33 7.47
N ASP A 17 -14.32 10.28 8.80
CA ASP A 17 -13.78 11.33 9.68
C ASP A 17 -12.26 11.22 9.89
N THR A 18 -11.59 10.33 9.16
CA THR A 18 -10.15 10.00 9.22
C THR A 18 -9.69 9.28 10.48
N SER A 19 -10.57 8.93 11.42
CA SER A 19 -10.23 8.07 12.55
C SER A 19 -9.89 6.65 12.08
N VAL A 20 -9.10 5.91 12.88
CA VAL A 20 -8.77 4.50 12.58
C VAL A 20 -10.05 3.66 12.56
N ASP A 21 -10.22 2.87 11.50
CA ASP A 21 -11.35 1.93 11.38
C ASP A 21 -10.96 0.58 11.99
N GLU A 22 -11.06 0.46 13.31
CA GLU A 22 -10.64 -0.74 14.05
C GLU A 22 -11.38 -2.01 13.60
N ASP A 23 -12.67 -1.91 13.26
CA ASP A 23 -13.46 -3.05 12.79
C ASP A 23 -12.92 -3.58 11.46
N ALA A 24 -12.65 -2.66 10.52
CA ALA A 24 -12.06 -3.01 9.23
C ALA A 24 -10.65 -3.57 9.39
N LEU A 25 -9.83 -3.01 10.29
CA LEU A 25 -8.48 -3.52 10.57
C LEU A 25 -8.55 -4.94 11.14
N SER A 26 -9.44 -5.20 12.09
CA SER A 26 -9.65 -6.53 12.68
C SER A 26 -10.09 -7.56 11.64
N ALA A 27 -11.00 -7.18 10.74
CA ALA A 27 -11.44 -8.02 9.64
C ALA A 27 -10.29 -8.32 8.65
N LEU A 28 -9.46 -7.32 8.33
CA LEU A 28 -8.26 -7.53 7.51
C LEU A 28 -7.28 -8.49 8.17
N VAL A 29 -6.94 -8.28 9.45
CA VAL A 29 -6.02 -9.16 10.18
C VAL A 29 -6.52 -10.60 10.22
N THR A 30 -7.81 -10.80 10.54
CA THR A 30 -8.43 -12.13 10.54
C THR A 30 -8.31 -12.78 9.16
N TRP A 31 -8.67 -12.06 8.10
CA TRP A 31 -8.61 -12.58 6.74
C TRP A 31 -7.17 -12.91 6.30
N GLN A 32 -6.18 -12.11 6.70
CA GLN A 32 -4.77 -12.38 6.43
C GLN A 32 -4.32 -13.68 7.08
N VAL A 33 -4.60 -13.85 8.38
CA VAL A 33 -4.27 -15.08 9.13
C VAL A 33 -4.96 -16.30 8.53
N ASP A 34 -6.27 -16.21 8.23
CA ASP A 34 -7.05 -17.31 7.66
C ASP A 34 -6.64 -17.65 6.22
N SER A 35 -6.04 -16.68 5.52
CA SER A 35 -5.44 -16.89 4.19
C SER A 35 -4.05 -17.52 4.26
N GLY A 36 -3.49 -17.65 5.46
CA GLY A 36 -2.29 -18.44 5.74
C GLY A 36 -0.98 -17.67 5.68
N VAL A 37 -0.98 -16.34 5.75
CA VAL A 37 0.26 -15.55 5.79
C VAL A 37 1.17 -16.00 6.93
N ASP A 38 2.48 -15.90 6.73
CA ASP A 38 3.44 -16.46 7.67
C ASP A 38 3.74 -15.50 8.84
N PHE A 39 3.54 -14.19 8.65
CA PHE A 39 3.59 -13.17 9.71
C PHE A 39 2.91 -11.86 9.28
N LEU A 40 2.69 -10.96 10.23
CA LEU A 40 2.09 -9.64 9.99
C LEU A 40 3.11 -8.54 10.31
N VAL A 41 3.07 -7.45 9.55
CA VAL A 41 3.84 -6.24 9.84
C VAL A 41 2.87 -5.09 10.11
N ALA A 42 2.73 -4.75 11.39
CA ALA A 42 1.91 -3.64 11.88
C ALA A 42 2.69 -2.32 11.84
N ALA A 43 1.98 -1.22 11.58
CA ALA A 43 2.53 0.14 11.64
C ALA A 43 3.83 0.37 10.82
N GLY A 44 3.97 -0.32 9.68
CA GLY A 44 5.00 -0.03 8.68
C GLY A 44 4.62 1.12 7.74
N THR A 45 5.39 1.38 6.68
CA THR A 45 5.08 2.48 5.74
C THR A 45 3.70 2.37 5.08
N THR A 46 3.27 1.15 4.75
CA THR A 46 1.97 0.86 4.14
C THR A 46 0.79 1.18 5.08
N ALA A 47 1.04 1.21 6.39
CA ALA A 47 0.08 1.58 7.42
C ALA A 47 -0.09 3.10 7.58
N GLU A 48 0.54 3.91 6.73
CA GLU A 48 0.52 5.38 6.80
C GLU A 48 1.11 5.94 8.11
N THR A 49 2.04 5.23 8.76
CA THR A 49 2.60 5.58 10.09
C THR A 49 3.00 7.05 10.29
N PRO A 50 3.55 7.79 9.30
CA PRO A 50 3.84 9.22 9.49
C PRO A 50 2.62 10.11 9.82
N THR A 51 1.40 9.64 9.57
CA THR A 51 0.15 10.37 9.85
C THR A 51 -0.63 9.80 11.04
N LEU A 52 -0.07 8.82 11.75
CA LEU A 52 -0.62 8.30 13.00
C LEU A 52 -0.06 9.10 14.18
N SER A 53 -0.92 9.44 15.14
CA SER A 53 -0.44 9.90 16.45
C SER A 53 0.29 8.78 17.18
N HIS A 54 0.97 9.11 18.29
CA HIS A 54 1.58 8.08 19.12
C HIS A 54 0.55 7.07 19.64
N ASP A 55 -0.59 7.54 20.15
CA ASP A 55 -1.65 6.68 20.70
C ASP A 55 -2.29 5.79 19.61
N GLU A 56 -2.49 6.32 18.40
CA GLU A 56 -3.02 5.54 17.28
C GLU A 56 -2.01 4.51 16.78
N TRP A 57 -0.72 4.87 16.76
CA TRP A 57 0.36 3.95 16.43
C TRP A 57 0.35 2.74 17.37
N LEU A 58 0.20 2.98 18.68
CA LEU A 58 0.03 1.91 19.67
C LEU A 58 -1.23 1.11 19.45
N ARG A 59 -2.37 1.79 19.31
CA ARG A 59 -3.67 1.13 19.18
C ARG A 59 -3.72 0.20 17.97
N VAL A 60 -3.15 0.63 16.84
CA VAL A 60 -3.04 -0.21 15.62
C VAL A 60 -2.22 -1.46 15.89
N ILE A 61 -1.09 -1.34 16.60
CA ILE A 61 -0.23 -2.50 16.93
C ILE A 61 -0.95 -3.44 17.88
N ASP A 62 -1.51 -2.92 18.97
CA ASP A 62 -2.21 -3.70 19.98
C ASP A 62 -3.39 -4.46 19.36
N LEU A 63 -4.18 -3.81 18.50
CA LEU A 63 -5.29 -4.46 17.81
C LEU A 63 -4.83 -5.59 16.88
N VAL A 64 -3.72 -5.39 16.14
CA VAL A 64 -3.15 -6.45 15.31
C VAL A 64 -2.72 -7.64 16.15
N ILE A 65 -2.10 -7.41 17.31
CA ILE A 65 -1.69 -8.46 18.25
C ILE A 65 -2.90 -9.20 18.83
N GLU A 66 -3.89 -8.44 19.32
CA GLU A 66 -5.14 -8.97 19.88
C GLU A 66 -5.83 -9.90 18.89
N VAL A 67 -6.00 -9.46 17.63
CA VAL A 67 -6.70 -10.23 16.62
C VAL A 67 -5.84 -11.37 16.08
N ALA A 68 -4.54 -11.20 15.90
CA ALA A 68 -3.64 -12.29 15.51
C ALA A 68 -3.64 -13.42 16.57
N ALA A 69 -3.77 -13.07 17.85
CA ALA A 69 -3.91 -14.00 18.97
C ALA A 69 -2.83 -15.09 18.98
N GLY A 70 -1.59 -14.73 18.62
CA GLY A 70 -0.45 -15.65 18.55
C GLY A 70 -0.50 -16.69 17.43
N ARG A 71 -1.50 -16.65 16.53
CA ARG A 71 -1.62 -17.59 15.40
C ARG A 71 -0.50 -17.43 14.37
N VAL A 72 -0.02 -16.20 14.20
CA VAL A 72 1.15 -15.84 13.39
C VAL A 72 1.95 -14.77 14.13
N PRO A 73 3.27 -14.66 13.90
CA PRO A 73 4.06 -13.63 14.53
C PRO A 73 3.70 -12.21 14.05
N VAL A 74 3.92 -11.22 14.91
CA VAL A 74 3.69 -9.80 14.62
C VAL A 74 5.00 -9.01 14.71
N VAL A 75 5.37 -8.38 13.61
CA VAL A 75 6.47 -7.42 13.52
C VAL A 75 5.89 -6.01 13.61
N ALA A 76 6.43 -5.16 14.48
CA ALA A 76 5.94 -3.79 14.66
C ALA A 76 6.93 -2.74 14.15
N GLY A 77 6.42 -1.72 13.45
CA GLY A 77 7.24 -0.65 12.89
C GLY A 77 7.65 0.42 13.92
N ALA A 78 8.95 0.73 14.01
CA ALA A 78 9.51 1.74 14.92
C ALA A 78 10.36 2.81 14.21
N THR A 79 10.16 2.99 12.90
CA THR A 79 10.98 3.92 12.11
C THR A 79 10.82 5.37 12.60
N SER A 80 11.94 6.08 12.71
CA SER A 80 12.01 7.53 12.90
C SER A 80 13.33 8.06 12.31
N ASN A 81 13.34 9.31 11.87
CA ASN A 81 14.58 9.96 11.44
C ASN A 81 15.39 10.58 12.59
N SER A 82 14.85 10.57 13.81
CA SER A 82 15.55 10.89 15.06
C SER A 82 15.92 9.60 15.79
N THR A 83 17.21 9.40 16.07
CA THR A 83 17.69 8.21 16.81
C THR A 83 17.04 8.12 18.19
N GLN A 84 16.90 9.24 18.90
CA GLN A 84 16.25 9.25 20.22
C GLN A 84 14.80 8.75 20.13
N ALA A 85 14.03 9.29 19.19
CA ALA A 85 12.64 8.87 19.01
C ALA A 85 12.50 7.42 18.53
N ALA A 86 13.43 6.93 17.69
CA ALA A 86 13.45 5.52 17.28
C ALA A 86 13.77 4.59 18.46
N VAL A 87 14.71 4.98 19.32
CA VAL A 87 15.07 4.27 20.56
C VAL A 87 13.89 4.23 21.53
N GLU A 88 13.17 5.33 21.72
CA GLU A 88 11.97 5.39 22.57
C GLU A 88 10.89 4.45 22.05
N LYS A 89 10.54 4.54 20.76
CA LYS A 89 9.60 3.61 20.12
C LYS A 89 10.03 2.14 20.29
N ALA A 90 11.31 1.84 20.07
CA ALA A 90 11.83 0.48 20.18
C ALA A 90 11.74 -0.06 21.61
N LYS A 91 12.07 0.74 22.63
CA LYS A 91 11.90 0.36 24.05
C LYS A 91 10.46 0.00 24.35
N GLU A 92 9.53 0.84 23.92
CA GLU A 92 8.13 0.59 24.23
C GLU A 92 7.59 -0.66 23.51
N LEU A 93 8.00 -0.91 22.25
CA LEU A 93 7.68 -2.16 21.55
C LEU A 93 8.34 -3.39 22.17
N ALA A 94 9.56 -3.25 22.68
CA ALA A 94 10.26 -4.32 23.38
C ALA A 94 9.51 -4.74 24.65
N MET A 95 8.88 -3.80 25.36
CA MET A 95 8.09 -4.09 26.55
C MET A 95 6.68 -4.64 26.26
N ARG A 96 6.18 -4.53 25.02
CA ARG A 96 4.80 -4.94 24.66
C ARG A 96 4.68 -6.43 24.38
N PRO A 97 3.86 -7.20 25.13
CA PRO A 97 3.60 -8.60 24.81
C PRO A 97 3.01 -8.77 23.41
N GLY A 98 3.39 -9.82 22.69
CA GLY A 98 2.88 -10.13 21.36
C GLY A 98 3.56 -9.41 20.18
N VAL A 99 4.44 -8.43 20.43
CA VAL A 99 5.41 -8.00 19.40
C VAL A 99 6.56 -9.01 19.37
N ASP A 100 6.78 -9.68 18.24
CA ASP A 100 7.83 -10.69 18.06
C ASP A 100 9.13 -10.12 17.47
N ALA A 101 9.04 -9.02 16.71
CA ALA A 101 10.19 -8.29 16.20
C ALA A 101 9.87 -6.83 15.90
N ILE A 102 10.91 -6.02 15.75
CA ILE A 102 10.82 -4.61 15.41
C ILE A 102 11.33 -4.39 13.99
N LEU A 103 10.58 -3.67 13.15
CA LEU A 103 11.03 -3.22 11.84
C LEU A 103 11.39 -1.74 11.88
N THR A 104 12.61 -1.38 11.47
CA THR A 104 13.04 0.03 11.43
C THR A 104 13.85 0.35 10.18
N ALA A 105 13.49 1.43 9.49
CA ALA A 105 14.15 1.88 8.27
C ALA A 105 15.28 2.88 8.53
N SER A 106 16.09 3.15 7.50
CA SER A 106 17.05 4.24 7.56
C SER A 106 16.37 5.57 7.85
N PRO A 107 17.01 6.48 8.62
CA PRO A 107 16.51 7.83 8.83
C PRO A 107 16.17 8.53 7.50
N TYR A 108 14.91 8.92 7.37
CA TYR A 108 14.41 9.64 6.19
C TYR A 108 14.66 11.14 6.31
N TYR A 109 14.71 11.83 5.16
CA TYR A 109 14.89 13.29 5.03
C TYR A 109 16.30 13.80 5.36
N ASN A 110 16.86 13.45 6.53
CA ASN A 110 18.14 13.99 7.02
C ASN A 110 19.40 13.30 6.45
N LYS A 111 19.25 12.19 5.72
CA LYS A 111 20.30 11.53 4.91
C LYS A 111 21.64 11.30 5.66
N PRO A 112 21.63 10.52 6.75
CA PRO A 112 22.86 10.23 7.50
C PRO A 112 23.89 9.48 6.64
N THR A 113 25.16 9.64 7.00
CA THR A 113 26.27 8.85 6.43
C THR A 113 26.12 7.36 6.81
N GLN A 114 26.88 6.47 6.17
CA GLN A 114 26.92 5.04 6.52
C GLN A 114 27.23 4.81 8.00
N GLU A 115 28.20 5.54 8.57
CA GLU A 115 28.50 5.45 10.01
C GLU A 115 27.37 6.01 10.88
N GLY A 116 26.67 7.05 10.43
CA GLY A 116 25.47 7.56 11.09
C GLY A 116 24.35 6.52 11.12
N GLN A 117 24.13 5.81 10.00
CA GLN A 117 23.17 4.70 9.92
C GLN A 117 23.56 3.55 10.85
N TYR A 118 24.84 3.15 10.86
CA TYR A 118 25.34 2.12 11.77
C TYR A 118 25.04 2.46 13.23
N ARG A 119 25.42 3.66 13.68
CA ARG A 119 25.18 4.09 15.07
C ARG A 119 23.70 4.21 15.39
N HIS A 120 22.88 4.69 14.45
CA HIS A 120 21.44 4.79 14.63
C HIS A 120 20.81 3.42 14.91
N PHE A 121 21.08 2.43 14.05
CA PHE A 121 20.54 1.09 14.21
C PHE A 121 21.12 0.37 15.42
N LYS A 122 22.41 0.54 15.71
CA LYS A 122 23.02 -0.01 16.91
C LYS A 122 22.36 0.54 18.18
N SER A 123 22.10 1.85 18.26
CA SER A 123 21.41 2.44 19.42
C SER A 123 20.00 1.89 19.63
N ILE A 124 19.29 1.56 18.54
CA ILE A 124 17.97 0.91 18.61
C ILE A 124 18.11 -0.53 19.11
N ALA A 125 19.08 -1.26 18.57
CA ALA A 125 19.35 -2.64 18.94
C ALA A 125 19.79 -2.76 20.41
N ASP A 126 20.58 -1.82 20.93
CA ASP A 126 21.08 -1.82 22.32
C ASP A 126 19.97 -1.72 23.39
N VAL A 127 18.76 -1.27 23.02
CA VAL A 127 17.63 -1.08 23.95
C VAL A 127 16.46 -2.05 23.72
N ALA A 128 16.54 -2.86 22.66
CA ALA A 128 15.50 -3.78 22.27
C ALA A 128 15.92 -5.22 22.58
N ASP A 129 15.29 -5.85 23.57
CA ASP A 129 15.54 -7.27 23.86
C ASP A 129 14.95 -8.22 22.78
N LYS A 130 14.32 -7.64 21.75
CA LYS A 130 13.66 -8.35 20.65
C LYS A 130 14.48 -8.29 19.36
N PRO A 131 14.29 -9.25 18.44
CA PRO A 131 14.87 -9.18 17.10
C PRO A 131 14.51 -7.87 16.39
N VAL A 132 15.52 -7.23 15.79
CA VAL A 132 15.39 -6.04 14.96
C VAL A 132 15.63 -6.43 13.51
N LEU A 133 14.67 -6.09 12.65
CA LEU A 133 14.75 -6.15 11.21
C LEU A 133 15.01 -4.74 10.69
N LEU A 134 16.08 -4.59 9.92
CA LEU A 134 16.39 -3.35 9.22
C LEU A 134 15.48 -3.20 8.00
N TYR A 135 15.25 -1.99 7.54
CA TYR A 135 14.51 -1.73 6.31
C TYR A 135 15.27 -0.75 5.43
N ASN A 136 15.87 -1.26 4.36
CA ASN A 136 16.54 -0.45 3.36
C ASN A 136 15.58 -0.09 2.23
N VAL A 137 15.28 1.20 2.07
CA VAL A 137 14.35 1.71 1.05
C VAL A 137 14.77 3.11 0.58
N PRO A 138 15.92 3.24 -0.10
CA PRO A 138 16.48 4.54 -0.49
C PRO A 138 15.51 5.42 -1.29
N GLY A 139 14.61 4.83 -2.08
CA GLY A 139 13.57 5.57 -2.81
C GLY A 139 12.59 6.34 -1.93
N ARG A 140 12.50 6.03 -0.63
CA ARG A 140 11.67 6.75 0.36
C ARG A 140 12.49 7.53 1.38
N THR A 141 13.62 6.98 1.82
CA THR A 141 14.45 7.61 2.87
C THR A 141 15.41 8.66 2.31
N GLY A 142 15.80 8.51 1.04
CA GLY A 142 16.90 9.28 0.45
C GLY A 142 18.28 8.83 0.91
N ALA A 143 18.38 7.69 1.61
CA ALA A 143 19.62 7.12 2.12
C ALA A 143 19.61 5.58 1.95
N ASN A 144 20.68 5.05 1.35
CA ASN A 144 20.88 3.61 1.14
C ASN A 144 21.73 3.02 2.27
N ILE A 145 21.35 1.85 2.78
CA ILE A 145 22.23 1.01 3.61
C ILE A 145 23.11 0.21 2.66
N GLU A 146 24.41 0.52 2.63
CA GLU A 146 25.34 -0.20 1.77
C GLU A 146 25.65 -1.60 2.33
N PRO A 147 26.01 -2.59 1.48
CA PRO A 147 26.31 -3.95 1.92
C PRO A 147 27.34 -4.04 3.05
N GLY A 148 28.40 -3.22 3.01
CA GLY A 148 29.42 -3.19 4.08
C GLY A 148 28.89 -2.68 5.43
N THR A 149 27.97 -1.71 5.41
CA THR A 149 27.29 -1.24 6.64
C THR A 149 26.35 -2.31 7.17
N LEU A 150 25.63 -2.98 6.27
CA LEU A 150 24.71 -4.05 6.64
C LEU A 150 25.46 -5.25 7.24
N ALA A 151 26.62 -5.62 6.69
CA ALA A 151 27.48 -6.67 7.23
C ALA A 151 27.91 -6.37 8.67
N ARG A 152 28.38 -5.14 8.95
CA ARG A 152 28.70 -4.69 10.31
C ARG A 152 27.49 -4.74 11.25
N LEU A 153 26.30 -4.42 10.75
CA LEU A 153 25.07 -4.47 11.55
C LEU A 153 24.61 -5.91 11.81
N ALA A 154 24.88 -6.85 10.90
CA ALA A 154 24.56 -8.26 11.06
C ALA A 154 25.37 -8.93 12.19
N GLU A 155 26.51 -8.35 12.59
CA GLU A 155 27.29 -8.78 13.76
C GLU A 155 26.64 -8.39 15.10
N VAL A 156 25.67 -7.48 15.10
CA VAL A 156 24.93 -7.09 16.32
C VAL A 156 23.89 -8.16 16.64
N ALA A 157 24.01 -8.78 17.83
CA ALA A 157 23.35 -10.04 18.17
C ALA A 157 21.84 -10.12 17.88
N ASN A 158 21.10 -9.04 18.13
CA ASN A 158 19.65 -8.95 17.92
C ASN A 158 19.24 -8.27 16.60
N ILE A 159 20.17 -7.78 15.77
CA ILE A 159 19.85 -7.39 14.40
C ILE A 159 19.87 -8.66 13.54
N ARG A 160 18.68 -9.16 13.20
CA ARG A 160 18.53 -10.52 12.65
C ARG A 160 18.10 -10.57 11.19
N GLY A 161 17.89 -9.43 10.56
CA GLY A 161 17.56 -9.40 9.14
C GLY A 161 17.38 -8.01 8.55
N VAL A 162 17.10 -7.99 7.25
CA VAL A 162 16.78 -6.80 6.48
C VAL A 162 15.58 -7.06 5.58
N LYS A 163 14.65 -6.10 5.52
CA LYS A 163 13.74 -5.89 4.41
C LYS A 163 14.47 -5.10 3.35
N GLU A 164 14.87 -5.73 2.26
CA GLU A 164 15.63 -5.09 1.20
C GLU A 164 14.71 -4.62 0.06
N ALA A 165 14.59 -3.30 -0.10
CA ALA A 165 13.74 -2.64 -1.09
C ALA A 165 14.50 -1.57 -1.90
N CYS A 166 15.80 -1.76 -2.15
CA CYS A 166 16.57 -0.82 -2.97
C CYS A 166 16.30 -0.98 -4.48
N GLY A 167 15.73 -2.12 -4.89
CA GLY A 167 15.39 -2.41 -6.29
C GLY A 167 16.60 -2.75 -7.16
N ASN A 168 17.79 -2.89 -6.57
CA ASN A 168 19.03 -3.19 -7.28
C ASN A 168 19.50 -4.62 -6.95
N MET A 169 19.32 -5.54 -7.90
CA MET A 169 19.69 -6.94 -7.73
C MET A 169 21.20 -7.17 -7.57
N SER A 170 22.06 -6.31 -8.12
CA SER A 170 23.51 -6.41 -7.91
C SER A 170 23.85 -6.14 -6.46
N GLN A 171 23.30 -5.06 -5.87
CA GLN A 171 23.50 -4.76 -4.46
C GLN A 171 22.91 -5.87 -3.57
N ILE A 172 21.75 -6.41 -3.93
CA ILE A 172 21.15 -7.51 -3.17
C ILE A 172 22.05 -8.75 -3.18
N ALA A 173 22.67 -9.08 -4.32
CA ALA A 173 23.67 -10.15 -4.39
C ALA A 173 24.90 -9.86 -3.51
N ASP A 174 25.40 -8.61 -3.50
CA ASP A 174 26.48 -8.19 -2.61
C ASP A 174 26.09 -8.31 -1.13
N VAL A 175 24.83 -8.03 -0.79
CA VAL A 175 24.30 -8.25 0.57
C VAL A 175 24.40 -9.72 0.95
N PHE A 176 23.91 -10.65 0.12
CA PHE A 176 24.01 -12.09 0.38
C PHE A 176 25.45 -12.58 0.51
N HIS A 177 26.39 -11.95 -0.20
CA HIS A 177 27.81 -12.26 -0.05
C HIS A 177 28.41 -11.76 1.26
N ALA A 178 27.96 -10.59 1.75
CA ALA A 178 28.58 -9.89 2.86
C ALA A 178 28.00 -10.25 4.24
N VAL A 179 26.72 -10.64 4.32
CA VAL A 179 26.07 -10.99 5.59
C VAL A 179 26.23 -12.49 5.92
N PRO A 180 26.14 -12.88 7.21
CA PRO A 180 26.11 -14.29 7.60
C PRO A 180 24.93 -15.06 6.96
N GLU A 181 25.11 -16.36 6.71
CA GLU A 181 24.11 -17.22 6.08
C GLU A 181 22.78 -17.29 6.86
N ASP A 182 22.81 -17.12 8.17
CA ASP A 182 21.64 -17.13 9.05
C ASP A 182 20.95 -15.75 9.20
N PHE A 183 21.47 -14.71 8.53
CA PHE A 183 20.87 -13.38 8.50
C PHE A 183 19.69 -13.34 7.52
N MET A 184 18.51 -12.94 8.02
CA MET A 184 17.28 -13.00 7.22
C MET A 184 17.21 -11.86 6.20
N VAL A 185 17.29 -12.15 4.91
CA VAL A 185 17.05 -11.18 3.84
C VAL A 185 15.65 -11.39 3.25
N PHE A 186 14.76 -10.42 3.46
CA PHE A 186 13.43 -10.38 2.86
C PHE A 186 13.41 -9.45 1.65
N SER A 187 12.72 -9.84 0.59
CA SER A 187 12.34 -8.86 -0.43
C SER A 187 11.38 -7.84 0.17
N GLY A 188 11.64 -6.57 -0.08
CA GLY A 188 10.71 -5.47 0.18
C GLY A 188 10.00 -4.96 -1.08
N ASP A 189 10.25 -5.59 -2.23
CA ASP A 189 9.59 -5.36 -3.51
C ASP A 189 8.89 -6.64 -3.96
N ASP A 190 7.56 -6.58 -4.12
CA ASP A 190 6.74 -7.74 -4.50
C ASP A 190 7.20 -8.37 -5.82
N ALA A 191 7.52 -7.54 -6.82
CA ALA A 191 7.89 -8.00 -8.17
C ALA A 191 9.28 -8.66 -8.19
N LEU A 192 10.17 -8.29 -7.27
CA LEU A 192 11.52 -8.87 -7.15
C LEU A 192 11.60 -10.04 -6.17
N THR A 193 10.48 -10.50 -5.61
CA THR A 193 10.47 -11.60 -4.63
C THR A 193 11.19 -12.85 -5.12
N LEU A 194 10.87 -13.34 -6.33
CA LEU A 194 11.50 -14.57 -6.84
C LEU A 194 13.02 -14.47 -7.04
N PRO A 195 13.59 -13.43 -7.71
CA PRO A 195 15.03 -13.33 -7.82
C PRO A 195 15.73 -13.15 -6.48
N VAL A 196 15.14 -12.45 -5.51
CA VAL A 196 15.70 -12.34 -4.14
C VAL A 196 15.72 -13.71 -3.46
N MET A 197 14.63 -14.46 -3.52
CA MET A 197 14.56 -15.80 -2.91
C MET A 197 15.49 -16.81 -3.60
N ALA A 198 15.70 -16.68 -4.91
CA ALA A 198 16.66 -17.51 -5.64
C ALA A 198 18.12 -17.31 -5.20
N LEU A 199 18.45 -16.15 -4.62
CA LEU A 199 19.76 -15.84 -4.04
C LEU A 199 19.91 -16.24 -2.56
N GLY A 200 18.87 -16.84 -1.95
CA GLY A 200 18.87 -17.23 -0.55
C GLY A 200 17.94 -16.39 0.34
N GLY A 201 17.14 -15.50 -0.24
CA GLY A 201 16.16 -14.72 0.51
C GLY A 201 15.11 -15.61 1.18
N VAL A 202 14.75 -15.28 2.42
CA VAL A 202 13.84 -16.11 3.23
C VAL A 202 12.36 -15.80 2.98
N GLY A 203 12.03 -14.81 2.15
CA GLY A 203 10.66 -14.45 1.85
C GLY A 203 10.46 -13.00 1.39
N VAL A 204 9.27 -12.47 1.65
CA VAL A 204 8.86 -11.10 1.29
C VAL A 204 8.12 -10.41 2.44
N ILE A 205 8.35 -9.11 2.61
CA ILE A 205 7.45 -8.23 3.37
C ILE A 205 6.66 -7.40 2.36
N SER A 206 5.44 -7.85 2.09
CA SER A 206 4.69 -7.61 0.86
C SER A 206 3.62 -6.54 1.00
N VAL A 207 3.41 -5.76 -0.07
CA VAL A 207 2.22 -4.90 -0.23
C VAL A 207 1.08 -5.69 -0.84
N ALA A 208 1.34 -6.41 -1.95
CA ALA A 208 0.33 -7.17 -2.70
C ALA A 208 -0.40 -8.23 -1.85
N SER A 209 0.25 -8.78 -0.82
CA SER A 209 -0.37 -9.70 0.14
C SER A 209 -1.55 -9.09 0.90
N ASN A 210 -1.70 -7.77 0.94
CA ASN A 210 -2.94 -7.15 1.44
C ASN A 210 -4.15 -7.55 0.58
N GLU A 211 -3.98 -7.79 -0.72
CA GLU A 211 -5.08 -8.06 -1.66
C GLU A 211 -5.17 -9.54 -2.05
N ILE A 212 -4.01 -10.21 -2.13
CA ILE A 212 -3.84 -11.62 -2.54
C ILE A 212 -2.99 -12.40 -1.53
N PRO A 213 -3.38 -12.44 -0.24
CA PRO A 213 -2.55 -13.03 0.82
C PRO A 213 -2.23 -14.51 0.59
N ARG A 214 -3.22 -15.28 0.12
CA ARG A 214 -3.08 -16.71 -0.14
C ARG A 214 -2.06 -16.96 -1.25
N GLU A 215 -2.16 -16.22 -2.35
CA GLU A 215 -1.32 -16.41 -3.52
C GLU A 215 0.12 -15.95 -3.28
N MET A 216 0.32 -14.83 -2.56
CA MET A 216 1.68 -14.41 -2.18
C MET A 216 2.33 -15.43 -1.24
N THR A 217 1.57 -16.00 -0.32
CA THR A 217 2.03 -17.07 0.57
C THR A 217 2.34 -18.36 -0.20
N GLU A 218 1.47 -18.78 -1.13
CA GLU A 218 1.72 -19.96 -1.98
C GLU A 218 2.98 -19.76 -2.84
N MET A 219 3.18 -18.56 -3.39
CA MET A 219 4.36 -18.21 -4.17
C MET A 219 5.66 -18.33 -3.35
N THR A 220 5.71 -17.72 -2.16
CA THR A 220 6.91 -17.78 -1.31
C THR A 220 7.15 -19.19 -0.78
N ARG A 221 6.10 -19.90 -0.36
CA ARG A 221 6.24 -21.31 0.07
C ARG A 221 6.75 -22.19 -1.08
N ALA A 222 6.23 -22.03 -2.29
CA ALA A 222 6.72 -22.78 -3.45
C ALA A 222 8.22 -22.51 -3.70
N ALA A 223 8.65 -21.23 -3.66
CA ALA A 223 10.05 -20.87 -3.80
C ALA A 223 10.94 -21.46 -2.69
N LEU A 224 10.51 -21.40 -1.42
CA LEU A 224 11.23 -22.00 -0.28
C LEU A 224 11.40 -23.52 -0.40
N HIS A 225 10.47 -24.21 -1.07
CA HIS A 225 10.53 -25.65 -1.31
C HIS A 225 11.13 -26.00 -2.68
N ASN A 226 11.78 -25.05 -3.37
CA ASN A 226 12.35 -25.22 -4.71
C ASN A 226 11.33 -25.61 -5.82
N ASP A 227 10.03 -25.41 -5.59
CA ASP A 227 9.00 -25.49 -6.64
C ASP A 227 8.93 -24.18 -7.43
N TRP A 228 9.96 -23.98 -8.25
CA TRP A 228 10.07 -22.81 -9.11
C TRP A 228 9.01 -22.77 -10.22
N HIS A 229 8.40 -23.91 -10.57
CA HIS A 229 7.33 -23.94 -11.57
C HIS A 229 6.09 -23.24 -11.02
N THR A 230 5.63 -23.64 -9.84
CA THR A 230 4.48 -23.00 -9.17
C THR A 230 4.78 -21.55 -8.83
N ALA A 231 5.95 -21.26 -8.25
CA ALA A 231 6.33 -19.90 -7.88
C ALA A 231 6.30 -18.95 -9.10
N ARG A 232 6.88 -19.34 -10.24
CA ARG A 232 6.87 -18.54 -11.47
C ARG A 232 5.48 -18.39 -12.08
N ARG A 233 4.63 -19.43 -12.00
CA ARG A 233 3.25 -19.36 -12.49
C ARG A 233 2.45 -18.29 -11.74
N ILE A 234 2.54 -18.28 -10.41
CA ILE A 234 1.84 -17.31 -9.56
C ILE A 234 2.41 -15.92 -9.79
N HIS A 235 3.74 -15.77 -9.73
CA HIS A 235 4.41 -14.50 -9.98
C HIS A 235 4.00 -13.88 -11.31
N ARG A 236 4.04 -14.62 -12.42
CA ARG A 236 3.64 -14.11 -13.75
C ARG A 236 2.18 -13.67 -13.78
N LYS A 237 1.28 -14.41 -13.11
CA LYS A 237 -0.15 -14.07 -13.06
C LYS A 237 -0.38 -12.74 -12.35
N TYR A 238 0.29 -12.51 -11.21
CA TYR A 238 0.03 -11.35 -10.36
C TYR A 238 1.05 -10.21 -10.52
N LEU A 239 2.11 -10.38 -11.31
CA LEU A 239 3.10 -9.34 -11.59
C LEU A 239 2.47 -7.99 -12.03
N PRO A 240 1.43 -7.96 -12.90
CA PRO A 240 0.77 -6.69 -13.23
C PRO A 240 0.17 -5.99 -12.01
N LEU A 241 -0.41 -6.74 -11.06
CA LEU A 241 -0.97 -6.20 -9.82
C LEU A 241 0.15 -5.71 -8.88
N MET A 242 1.21 -6.52 -8.71
CA MET A 242 2.39 -6.14 -7.91
C MET A 242 2.98 -4.80 -8.38
N GLN A 243 3.13 -4.63 -9.70
CA GLN A 243 3.57 -3.37 -10.29
C GLN A 243 2.52 -2.25 -10.18
N ALA A 244 1.24 -2.60 -10.33
CA ALA A 244 0.14 -1.64 -10.21
C ALA A 244 0.10 -0.97 -8.83
N ASN A 245 0.51 -1.70 -7.80
CA ASN A 245 0.58 -1.21 -6.43
C ASN A 245 1.57 -0.06 -6.20
N PHE A 246 2.35 0.29 -7.23
CA PHE A 246 3.30 1.40 -7.23
C PHE A 246 3.14 2.37 -8.42
N LEU A 247 2.01 2.33 -9.15
CA LEU A 247 1.69 3.32 -10.19
C LEU A 247 1.59 4.75 -9.63
N GLU A 248 1.09 4.84 -8.40
CA GLU A 248 1.22 6.00 -7.53
C GLU A 248 1.80 5.54 -6.19
N THR A 249 2.14 6.48 -5.30
CA THR A 249 2.81 6.14 -4.04
C THR A 249 1.99 5.16 -3.21
N ASN A 250 2.55 4.00 -2.85
CA ASN A 250 1.95 3.11 -1.85
C ASN A 250 1.79 3.88 -0.52
N PRO A 251 0.62 3.82 0.16
CA PRO A 251 -0.45 2.84 0.00
C PRO A 251 -1.69 3.23 -0.83
N LEU A 252 -1.62 4.25 -1.70
CA LEU A 252 -2.77 4.67 -2.51
C LEU A 252 -3.36 3.51 -3.34
N PRO A 253 -2.60 2.81 -4.19
CA PRO A 253 -3.17 1.73 -5.00
C PRO A 253 -3.74 0.58 -4.17
N VAL A 254 -3.03 0.13 -3.14
CA VAL A 254 -3.44 -1.06 -2.39
C VAL A 254 -4.75 -0.82 -1.62
N LYS A 255 -4.91 0.37 -1.02
CA LYS A 255 -6.17 0.74 -0.36
C LYS A 255 -7.30 0.94 -1.37
N ALA A 256 -7.00 1.48 -2.56
CA ALA A 256 -7.96 1.59 -3.64
C ALA A 256 -8.51 0.22 -4.06
N VAL A 257 -7.67 -0.79 -4.27
CA VAL A 257 -8.12 -2.15 -4.61
C VAL A 257 -8.90 -2.78 -3.46
N LEU A 258 -8.41 -2.69 -2.21
CA LEU A 258 -9.13 -3.18 -1.04
C LEU A 258 -10.53 -2.57 -0.90
N ALA A 259 -10.68 -1.27 -1.20
CA ALA A 259 -11.98 -0.61 -1.24
C ALA A 259 -12.87 -1.11 -2.38
N MET A 260 -12.30 -1.34 -3.58
CA MET A 260 -13.04 -1.96 -4.70
C MET A 260 -13.47 -3.40 -4.37
N MET A 261 -12.72 -4.11 -3.54
CA MET A 261 -13.07 -5.44 -3.01
C MET A 261 -14.11 -5.37 -1.86
N GLY A 262 -14.52 -4.17 -1.44
CA GLY A 262 -15.47 -3.97 -0.34
C GLY A 262 -14.91 -4.28 1.05
N LYS A 263 -13.58 -4.30 1.22
CA LYS A 263 -12.92 -4.65 2.50
C LYS A 263 -12.68 -3.46 3.41
N ILE A 264 -12.53 -2.25 2.85
CA ILE A 264 -12.29 -1.01 3.60
C ILE A 264 -13.01 0.17 2.94
N GLN A 265 -13.11 1.29 3.66
CA GLN A 265 -13.39 2.58 3.02
C GLN A 265 -12.13 3.16 2.39
N GLU A 266 -12.27 3.87 1.27
CA GLU A 266 -11.14 4.48 0.57
C GLU A 266 -10.78 5.87 1.09
N ASN A 267 -10.45 5.93 2.39
CA ASN A 267 -10.01 7.17 3.04
C ASN A 267 -8.51 7.15 3.29
N TYR A 268 -7.88 8.32 3.17
CA TYR A 268 -6.46 8.54 3.39
C TYR A 268 -6.29 9.73 4.33
N ARG A 269 -5.15 9.81 5.00
CA ARG A 269 -4.76 11.02 5.73
C ARG A 269 -3.83 11.88 4.89
N LEU A 270 -4.04 13.20 4.94
CA LEU A 270 -3.10 14.13 4.33
C LEU A 270 -1.67 13.87 4.83
N PRO A 271 -0.65 13.96 3.96
CA PRO A 271 -0.67 14.52 2.60
C PRO A 271 -1.10 13.54 1.49
N LEU A 272 -1.51 12.32 1.83
CA LEU A 272 -2.01 11.36 0.85
C LEU A 272 -3.45 11.71 0.43
N LEU A 273 -3.75 11.48 -0.84
CA LEU A 273 -5.03 11.79 -1.47
C LEU A 273 -5.50 10.60 -2.28
N PRO A 274 -6.81 10.49 -2.58
CA PRO A 274 -7.29 9.51 -3.54
C PRO A 274 -6.53 9.56 -4.87
N MET A 275 -6.32 8.38 -5.46
CA MET A 275 -5.57 8.23 -6.71
C MET A 275 -6.13 9.10 -7.82
N LYS A 276 -5.25 9.54 -8.73
CA LYS A 276 -5.71 10.21 -9.95
C LYS A 276 -6.62 9.28 -10.72
N ARG A 277 -7.70 9.85 -11.25
CA ARG A 277 -8.76 9.14 -11.99
C ARG A 277 -8.22 8.18 -13.04
N ASP A 278 -7.30 8.64 -13.89
CA ASP A 278 -6.79 7.86 -15.02
C ASP A 278 -5.95 6.65 -14.53
N THR A 279 -5.14 6.86 -13.48
CA THR A 279 -4.38 5.78 -12.82
C THR A 279 -5.31 4.78 -12.13
N ARG A 280 -6.34 5.27 -11.43
CA ARG A 280 -7.33 4.43 -10.75
C ARG A 280 -8.09 3.54 -11.73
N ALA A 281 -8.49 4.05 -12.89
CA ALA A 281 -9.16 3.26 -13.92
C ALA A 281 -8.24 2.17 -14.51
N ARG A 282 -6.93 2.45 -14.64
CA ARG A 282 -5.94 1.43 -15.00
C ARG A 282 -5.81 0.36 -13.91
N LEU A 283 -5.71 0.76 -12.65
CA LEU A 283 -5.63 -0.15 -11.50
C LEU A 283 -6.86 -1.06 -11.42
N GLN A 284 -8.06 -0.53 -11.59
CA GLN A 284 -9.30 -1.31 -11.58
C GLN A 284 -9.31 -2.41 -12.65
N ARG A 285 -8.82 -2.11 -13.87
CA ARG A 285 -8.70 -3.13 -14.93
C ARG A 285 -7.75 -4.25 -14.52
N ILE A 286 -6.59 -3.89 -13.97
CA ILE A 286 -5.59 -4.86 -13.50
C ILE A 286 -6.15 -5.72 -12.36
N ALA A 287 -6.84 -5.11 -11.38
CA ALA A 287 -7.50 -5.84 -10.30
C ALA A 287 -8.58 -6.81 -10.82
N ALA A 288 -9.33 -6.41 -11.85
CA ALA A 288 -10.33 -7.27 -12.48
C ALA A 288 -9.69 -8.43 -13.29
N GLU A 289 -8.58 -8.18 -13.97
CA GLU A 289 -7.78 -9.21 -14.66
C GLU A 289 -7.15 -10.19 -13.67
N ALA A 290 -6.75 -9.71 -12.49
CA ALA A 290 -6.27 -10.53 -11.38
C ALA A 290 -7.40 -11.33 -10.68
N GLY A 291 -8.67 -11.03 -10.99
CA GLY A 291 -9.84 -11.72 -10.43
C GLY A 291 -10.29 -11.22 -9.06
N LEU A 292 -9.85 -10.02 -8.65
CA LEU A 292 -10.13 -9.47 -7.31
C LEU A 292 -11.44 -8.69 -7.23
N VAL A 293 -11.84 -8.11 -8.36
CA VAL A 293 -13.06 -7.30 -8.48
C VAL A 293 -13.81 -7.73 -9.72
N THR A 294 -15.14 -7.61 -9.72
CA THR A 294 -15.93 -7.89 -10.91
C THR A 294 -15.47 -6.99 -12.06
N LYS A 295 -15.25 -7.58 -13.23
CA LYS A 295 -15.08 -6.79 -14.45
C LYS A 295 -16.30 -5.88 -14.56
N ALA A 296 -16.07 -4.57 -14.68
CA ALA A 296 -17.14 -3.67 -15.06
C ALA A 296 -17.82 -4.29 -16.30
N ALA A 297 -19.15 -4.46 -16.24
CA ALA A 297 -19.88 -4.96 -17.39
C ALA A 297 -19.46 -4.13 -18.61
N PRO A 298 -19.20 -4.74 -19.79
CA PRO A 298 -19.05 -3.94 -20.99
C PRO A 298 -20.27 -3.04 -21.05
N VAL A 299 -20.03 -1.72 -21.14
CA VAL A 299 -21.13 -0.76 -21.21
C VAL A 299 -21.99 -1.20 -22.38
N SER A 300 -23.22 -1.63 -22.11
CA SER A 300 -24.09 -2.17 -23.14
C SER A 300 -24.20 -1.14 -24.25
N ALA A 301 -24.21 -1.58 -25.52
CA ALA A 301 -24.35 -0.69 -26.68
C ALA A 301 -25.63 0.17 -26.67
N HIS A 302 -26.51 -0.01 -25.68
CA HIS A 302 -27.72 0.78 -25.44
C HIS A 302 -27.50 2.01 -24.54
N ASP A 303 -26.33 2.20 -23.94
CA ASP A 303 -26.01 3.38 -23.10
C ASP A 303 -25.12 4.38 -23.87
N THR A 304 -25.44 4.61 -25.15
CA THR A 304 -24.78 5.59 -26.02
C THR A 304 -25.53 6.91 -25.95
N GLY A 305 -25.17 7.76 -25.00
CA GLY A 305 -25.73 9.11 -24.88
C GLY A 305 -24.73 10.10 -24.28
N PHE A 306 -25.12 11.36 -24.26
CA PHE A 306 -24.36 12.45 -23.66
C PHE A 306 -25.18 13.08 -22.54
N TYR A 307 -24.51 13.56 -21.50
CA TYR A 307 -25.13 14.21 -20.35
C TYR A 307 -24.44 15.54 -20.08
N ILE A 308 -25.21 16.52 -19.59
CA ILE A 308 -24.69 17.82 -19.15
C ILE A 308 -24.75 17.84 -17.63
N TYR A 309 -23.60 18.02 -16.97
CA TYR A 309 -23.54 18.32 -15.53
C TYR A 309 -23.52 19.82 -15.33
N GLU A 310 -24.60 20.36 -14.78
CA GLU A 310 -24.75 21.77 -14.40
C GLU A 310 -24.45 21.93 -12.91
N ASN A 311 -23.64 22.92 -12.56
CA ASN A 311 -23.22 23.17 -11.19
C ASN A 311 -23.12 24.67 -10.90
N TRP A 312 -23.76 25.11 -9.83
CA TRP A 312 -23.74 26.50 -9.34
C TRP A 312 -23.28 26.61 -7.87
N HIS A 313 -22.65 25.56 -7.31
CA HIS A 313 -22.06 25.58 -5.97
C HIS A 313 -20.61 26.11 -5.98
N ALA A 314 -20.40 27.22 -5.26
CA ALA A 314 -19.11 27.85 -4.95
C ALA A 314 -18.29 28.44 -6.14
N GLY A 315 -18.95 28.91 -7.21
CA GLY A 315 -18.27 29.58 -8.31
C GLY A 315 -19.22 30.03 -9.44
N PRO A 316 -18.69 30.55 -10.55
CA PRO A 316 -19.51 30.87 -11.73
C PRO A 316 -20.25 29.62 -12.21
N HIS A 317 -21.55 29.79 -12.45
CA HIS A 317 -22.44 28.73 -12.91
C HIS A 317 -21.86 28.05 -14.16
N LYS A 318 -21.59 26.75 -14.08
CA LYS A 318 -20.84 26.01 -15.08
C LYS A 318 -21.54 24.74 -15.54
N THR A 319 -21.28 24.36 -16.79
CA THR A 319 -21.68 23.06 -17.34
C THR A 319 -20.48 22.26 -17.84
N VAL A 320 -20.57 20.94 -17.71
CA VAL A 320 -19.59 19.98 -18.22
C VAL A 320 -20.29 18.89 -19.02
N LEU A 321 -19.85 18.65 -20.26
CA LEU A 321 -20.36 17.56 -21.10
C LEU A 321 -19.68 16.23 -20.76
N HIS A 322 -20.47 15.15 -20.69
CA HIS A 322 -20.01 13.80 -20.40
C HIS A 322 -20.62 12.77 -21.34
N ARG A 323 -19.85 11.73 -21.73
CA ARG A 323 -20.43 10.51 -22.34
C ARG A 323 -21.13 9.69 -21.26
N ALA A 324 -22.19 8.99 -21.62
CA ALA A 324 -22.91 8.04 -20.77
C ALA A 324 -21.98 6.94 -20.21
N THR A 325 -21.00 6.51 -21.01
CA THR A 325 -19.95 5.54 -20.64
C THR A 325 -18.86 6.11 -19.73
N CYS A 326 -18.97 7.37 -19.30
CA CYS A 326 -18.02 7.98 -18.40
C CYS A 326 -18.05 7.27 -17.03
N GLY A 327 -17.00 6.48 -16.75
CA GLY A 327 -16.83 5.71 -15.51
C GLY A 327 -16.69 6.53 -14.21
N GLN A 328 -16.97 7.83 -14.26
CA GLN A 328 -17.09 8.71 -13.09
C GLN A 328 -18.49 9.36 -12.96
N CYS A 329 -19.37 9.17 -13.94
CA CYS A 329 -20.67 9.86 -14.01
C CYS A 329 -21.86 8.88 -14.07
N ASN A 330 -21.61 7.57 -14.17
CA ASN A 330 -22.58 6.47 -14.05
C ASN A 330 -23.98 6.79 -14.62
N SER A 331 -24.06 7.07 -15.92
CA SER A 331 -25.32 7.39 -16.61
C SER A 331 -26.11 8.56 -15.96
N GLY A 332 -25.42 9.63 -15.52
CA GLY A 332 -26.02 10.79 -14.86
C GLY A 332 -26.27 10.63 -13.35
N ARG A 333 -25.74 9.57 -12.72
CA ARG A 333 -25.92 9.28 -11.28
C ARG A 333 -24.71 9.58 -10.41
N GLY A 334 -23.54 9.83 -11.00
CA GLY A 334 -22.35 10.23 -10.25
C GLY A 334 -22.42 11.71 -9.83
N ARG A 335 -22.32 12.00 -8.54
CA ARG A 335 -22.10 13.36 -8.03
C ARG A 335 -20.65 13.47 -7.56
N PRO A 336 -19.87 14.49 -7.98
CA PRO A 336 -18.59 14.75 -7.34
C PRO A 336 -18.82 15.01 -5.83
N ALA A 337 -17.89 14.60 -4.98
CA ALA A 337 -18.00 14.79 -3.54
C ALA A 337 -18.14 16.27 -3.17
N GLY A 338 -19.07 16.60 -2.26
CA GLY A 338 -19.33 17.98 -1.82
C GLY A 338 -20.46 18.72 -2.56
N HIS A 339 -21.23 18.06 -3.42
CA HIS A 339 -22.38 18.68 -4.12
C HIS A 339 -23.73 18.15 -3.63
N ASP A 340 -24.61 19.05 -3.21
CA ASP A 340 -25.99 18.75 -2.82
C ASP A 340 -26.96 18.80 -4.04
N ALA A 341 -28.20 18.35 -3.86
CA ALA A 341 -29.23 18.37 -4.91
C ALA A 341 -29.78 19.77 -5.22
N ASN A 342 -29.48 20.75 -4.38
CA ASN A 342 -29.96 22.13 -4.50
C ASN A 342 -29.02 22.98 -5.37
N HIS A 343 -27.79 22.52 -5.58
CA HIS A 343 -26.74 23.29 -6.26
C HIS A 343 -26.09 22.62 -7.48
N ALA A 344 -26.58 21.46 -7.91
CA ALA A 344 -26.15 20.81 -9.14
C ALA A 344 -27.24 19.93 -9.76
N ARG A 345 -27.24 19.82 -11.09
CA ARG A 345 -28.22 19.05 -11.86
C ARG A 345 -27.59 18.35 -13.05
N TRP A 346 -28.08 17.15 -13.34
CA TRP A 346 -27.78 16.44 -14.58
C TRP A 346 -28.90 16.63 -15.59
N HIS A 347 -28.54 16.83 -16.86
CA HIS A 347 -29.46 16.89 -18.01
C HIS A 347 -29.09 15.82 -19.05
N GLY A 348 -30.10 15.29 -19.76
CA GLY A 348 -29.96 14.19 -20.73
C GLY A 348 -30.78 12.95 -20.35
N PRO A 349 -30.56 11.80 -21.03
CA PRO A 349 -29.56 11.59 -22.08
C PRO A 349 -29.87 12.33 -23.38
N TYR A 350 -28.83 12.83 -24.04
CA TYR A 350 -28.86 13.33 -25.41
C TYR A 350 -28.26 12.28 -26.35
N ALA A 351 -28.86 12.10 -27.53
CA ALA A 351 -28.45 11.04 -28.45
C ALA A 351 -27.09 11.33 -29.11
N THR A 352 -26.76 12.61 -29.32
CA THR A 352 -25.51 13.02 -29.97
C THR A 352 -24.74 14.09 -29.20
N LEU A 353 -23.43 14.18 -29.45
CA LEU A 353 -22.59 15.24 -28.88
C LEU A 353 -23.02 16.63 -29.34
N SER A 354 -23.46 16.74 -30.60
CA SER A 354 -23.91 18.01 -31.18
C SER A 354 -25.14 18.53 -30.45
N GLU A 355 -26.11 17.65 -30.20
CA GLU A 355 -27.32 17.98 -29.45
C GLU A 355 -27.00 18.43 -28.02
N ALA A 356 -26.13 17.71 -27.32
CA ALA A 356 -25.72 18.10 -25.96
C ALA A 356 -24.97 19.45 -25.91
N ARG A 357 -24.14 19.74 -26.93
CA ARG A 357 -23.45 21.04 -27.08
C ARG A 357 -24.45 22.17 -27.31
N GLU A 358 -25.41 21.95 -28.20
CA GLU A 358 -26.44 22.92 -28.52
C GLU A 358 -27.29 23.24 -27.28
N ILE A 359 -27.77 22.22 -26.57
CA ILE A 359 -28.55 22.44 -25.34
C ILE A 359 -27.71 23.19 -24.29
N SER A 360 -26.44 22.82 -24.09
CA SER A 360 -25.54 23.52 -23.17
C SER A 360 -25.39 25.01 -23.52
N GLN A 361 -25.40 25.38 -24.81
CA GLN A 361 -25.33 26.78 -25.24
C GLN A 361 -26.56 27.57 -24.79
N PHE A 362 -27.76 26.97 -24.86
CA PHE A 362 -29.01 27.63 -24.49
C PHE A 362 -29.34 27.64 -22.99
N MET A 363 -28.52 27.00 -22.15
CA MET A 363 -28.72 27.02 -20.70
C MET A 363 -28.48 28.41 -20.12
N THR A 364 -29.51 28.97 -19.48
CA THR A 364 -29.52 30.34 -18.98
C THR A 364 -28.66 30.48 -17.73
N GLY A 365 -27.88 31.55 -17.65
CA GLY A 365 -27.02 31.83 -16.50
C GLY A 365 -25.73 31.02 -16.44
N VAL A 366 -25.48 30.10 -17.38
CA VAL A 366 -24.22 29.35 -17.47
C VAL A 366 -23.10 30.22 -18.04
N LEU A 367 -22.09 30.48 -17.22
CA LEU A 367 -20.92 31.31 -17.50
C LEU A 367 -19.75 30.51 -18.08
N ILE A 368 -19.62 29.23 -17.71
CA ILE A 368 -18.52 28.37 -18.16
C ILE A 368 -19.10 27.09 -18.77
N ARG A 369 -18.65 26.75 -19.98
CA ARG A 369 -19.00 25.51 -20.68
C ARG A 369 -17.72 24.75 -20.97
N SER A 370 -17.67 23.48 -20.60
CA SER A 370 -16.49 22.64 -20.79
C SER A 370 -16.87 21.23 -21.15
N GLU A 371 -15.91 20.47 -21.66
CA GLU A 371 -16.09 19.07 -22.02
C GLU A 371 -15.21 18.23 -21.11
N CYS A 372 -15.77 17.15 -20.55
CA CYS A 372 -14.98 16.18 -19.83
C CYS A 372 -14.04 15.49 -20.81
N LYS A 373 -12.86 15.04 -20.34
CA LYS A 373 -11.93 14.20 -21.11
C LYS A 373 -12.55 12.95 -21.75
N CYS A 374 -13.74 12.54 -21.30
CA CYS A 374 -14.44 11.41 -21.92
C CYS A 374 -15.10 11.78 -23.25
N ILE A 375 -15.36 13.06 -23.53
CA ILE A 375 -15.84 13.59 -24.82
C ILE A 375 -14.63 13.70 -25.73
#